data_AF-A0A968TLB9-F1
#
_entry.id   AF-A0A968TLB9-F1
#
_cell.length_a   1.000
_cell.length_b   1.000
_cell.length_c   1.000
_cell.angle_alpha   90.00
_cell.angle_beta   90.00
_cell.angle_gamma   90.00
#
_symmetry.space_group_name_H-M   'P 1'
#
loop_
_entity.id
_entity.type
_entity.pdbx_description
1 polymer ?
#
loop_
_entity_poly.entity_id
_entity_poly.type
_entity_poly.pdbx_seq_one_letter_code
_entity_poly.pdbx_strand_id
1 'polypeptide(L)' 'FFAKLKQYRAIATRYDKLAETFLSAIYMAASIIWLN' A
#
# COMPACT_ATOMS: atom_id res chain seq x y z
N PHE A 1 7.42 -20.22 -19.07
CA PHE A 1 7.08 -20.33 -17.63
C PHE A 1 7.62 -19.16 -16.78
N PHE A 2 8.89 -18.75 -16.92
CA PHE A 2 9.51 -17.64 -16.16
C PHE A 2 8.89 -16.23 -16.36
N ALA A 3 8.28 -15.95 -17.51
CA ALA A 3 7.74 -14.63 -17.83
C ALA A 3 6.52 -14.24 -16.95
N LYS A 4 5.71 -15.21 -16.52
CA LYS A 4 4.54 -14.94 -15.67
C LYS A 4 4.95 -14.51 -14.25
N LEU A 5 5.98 -15.13 -13.67
CA LEU A 5 6.55 -14.74 -12.37
C LEU A 5 7.00 -13.27 -12.34
N LYS A 6 7.50 -12.75 -13.46
CA LYS A 6 7.90 -11.34 -13.60
C LYS A 6 6.70 -10.39 -13.63
N GLN A 7 5.61 -10.77 -14.29
CA GLN A 7 4.36 -9.98 -14.30
C GLN A 7 3.72 -9.92 -12.91
N TYR A 8 3.75 -11.00 -12.14
CA TYR A 8 3.22 -10.99 -10.77
C TYR A 8 3.99 -10.02 -9.84
N ARG A 9 5.30 -9.85 -10.02
CA ARG A 9 6.08 -8.84 -9.28
C ARG A 9 5.67 -7.42 -9.66
N ALA A 10 5.47 -7.14 -10.95
CA ALA A 10 5.03 -5.83 -11.41
C ALA A 10 3.61 -5.47 -10.90
N ILE A 11 2.74 -6.48 -10.79
CA ILE A 11 1.39 -6.31 -10.22
C ILE A 11 1.48 -6.00 -8.73
N ALA A 12 2.27 -6.74 -7.95
CA ALA A 12 2.48 -6.47 -6.53
C ALA A 12 2.98 -5.04 -6.28
N THR A 13 4.02 -4.62 -7.00
CA THR A 13 4.60 -3.26 -6.84
C THR A 13 3.66 -2.13 -7.26
N ARG A 14 2.64 -2.41 -8.09
CA ARG A 14 1.62 -1.41 -8.45
C ARG A 14 0.60 -1.21 -7.32
N TYR A 15 0.33 -2.25 -6.54
CA TYR A 15 -0.56 -2.18 -5.37
C TYR A 15 0.14 -1.76 -4.07
N ASP A 16 1.47 -1.90 -3.97
CA ASP A 16 2.24 -1.41 -2.82
C ASP A 16 1.96 0.07 -2.52
N LYS A 17 1.84 0.91 -3.55
CA LYS A 17 1.45 2.32 -3.39
C LYS A 17 0.09 2.51 -2.74
N LEU A 18 -0.87 1.63 -3.03
CA LEU A 18 -2.21 1.65 -2.43
C LEU A 18 -2.15 1.23 -0.95
N ALA A 19 -1.32 0.24 -0.64
CA ALA A 19 -1.10 -0.22 0.73
C ALA A 19 -0.41 0.86 1.59
N GLU A 20 0.62 1.52 1.06
CA GLU A 20 1.28 2.65 1.73
C GLU A 20 0.34 3.83 1.93
N THR A 21 -0.47 4.19 0.93
CA THR A 21 -1.45 5.30 1.07
C THR A 21 -2.58 4.95 2.03
N PHE A 22 -3.01 3.69 2.10
CA PHE A 22 -4.00 3.25 3.09
C PHE A 22 -3.46 3.29 4.51
N LEU A 23 -2.23 2.83 4.71
CA LEU A 23 -1.56 2.82 6.01
C LEU A 23 -1.26 4.24 6.51
N SER A 24 -0.83 5.14 5.63
CA SER A 24 -0.65 6.56 5.99
C SER A 24 -1.97 7.26 6.33
N ALA A 25 -3.07 6.94 5.64
CA ALA A 25 -4.39 7.45 5.97
C ALA A 25 -4.86 6.99 7.36
N ILE A 26 -4.59 5.74 7.76
CA ILE A 26 -4.89 5.24 9.11
C ILE A 26 -4.10 6.01 10.17
N TYR A 27 -2.79 6.21 9.96
CA TYR A 27 -1.99 6.98 10.90
C TYR A 27 -2.44 8.43 11.01
N MET A 28 -2.84 9.05 9.89
CA MET A 28 -3.40 10.40 9.89
C MET A 28 -4.71 10.47 10.67
N ALA A 29 -5.64 9.54 10.43
CA ALA A 29 -6.89 9.46 11.17
C ALA A 29 -6.67 9.21 12.67
N ALA A 30 -5.76 8.30 13.03
CA ALA A 30 -5.40 8.02 14.42
C ALA A 30 -4.81 9.26 15.13
N SER A 31 -3.97 10.03 14.43
CA SER A 31 -3.38 11.26 14.96
C SER A 31 -4.45 12.35 15.19
N ILE A 32 -5.43 12.47 14.30
CA ILE A 32 -6.57 13.39 14.44
C ILE A 32 -7.44 13.00 15.64
N ILE A 33 -7.70 11.71 15.82
CA ILE A 33 -8.46 11.20 16.97
C ILE A 33 -7.70 11.45 18.28
N TRP A 34 -6.38 11.30 18.30
CA TRP A 34 -5.55 11.51 19.48
C TRP A 34 -5.46 12.99 19.91
N LEU A 35 -5.53 13.91 18.95
CA LEU A 35 -5.41 15.35 19.21
C LEU A 35 -6.76 16.03 19.56
N ASN A 36 -7.85 15.28 19.56
CA ASN A 36 -9.20 15.70 19.95
C ASN A 36 -9.44 15.36 21.42
#